data_AF-A0A7J8U5P7-F1
#
_entry.id   AF-A0A7J8U5P7-F1
#
_cell.length_a   1.000
_cell.length_b   1.000
_cell.length_c   1.000
_cell.angle_alpha   90.00
_cell.angle_beta   90.00
_cell.angle_gamma   90.00
#
_symmetry.space_group_name_H-M   'P 1'
#
loop_
_entity.id
_entity.type
_entity.pdbx_description
1 polymer ?
#
loop_
_entity_poly.entity_id
_entity_poly.type
_entity_poly.pdbx_seq_one_letter_code
_entity_poly.pdbx_strand_id
1 'polypeptide(L)'
;MVAPLSAWPWENLGVFKYLLYGPLAAKVLYSWIYEDSIKDLWCLHILVICALRGLIHQLWNSYSTTLFLTRNRRIKQEGVDFKQIDREWDWDNFLILHALLAYMACLIFPSLDDLPLWNPKGFITLLFLHVTVSEPLYYWAHRYFHEGYLFTHYHSLHHSSCVTHPYTAGHATFLEHLILCVVIGIPMAGSIMMGYGSTSMVYGYVSAFDFLRCLGHSNVEVVPHEVFNKLPFLKYFLYTPT
;
A
#
# COMPACT_ATOMS: atom_id res chain seq x y z
N MET A 1 -6.78 17.36 -23.18
CA MET A 1 -7.15 17.67 -21.79
C MET A 1 -6.66 16.52 -20.93
N VAL A 2 -6.04 16.80 -19.78
CA VAL A 2 -5.59 15.76 -18.84
C VAL A 2 -6.84 15.03 -18.30
N ALA A 3 -6.77 13.71 -18.18
CA ALA A 3 -7.91 12.93 -17.69
C ALA A 3 -8.18 13.26 -16.20
N PRO A 4 -9.45 13.33 -15.77
CA PRO A 4 -9.76 13.61 -14.38
C PRO A 4 -9.18 12.53 -13.47
N LEU A 5 -8.64 12.89 -12.31
CA LEU A 5 -8.04 11.94 -11.34
C LEU A 5 -6.79 11.18 -11.86
N SER A 6 -6.18 11.57 -12.99
CA SER A 6 -4.91 10.98 -13.41
C SER A 6 -3.72 11.54 -12.60
N ALA A 7 -3.84 12.78 -12.12
CA ALA A 7 -2.84 13.49 -11.33
C ALA A 7 -3.19 13.53 -9.84
N TRP A 8 -2.17 13.70 -8.99
CA TRP A 8 -2.35 13.79 -7.54
C TRP A 8 -2.82 15.20 -7.13
N PRO A 9 -3.76 15.35 -6.18
CA PRO A 9 -4.29 16.66 -5.79
C PRO A 9 -3.24 17.64 -5.24
N TRP A 10 -2.11 17.13 -4.75
CA TRP A 10 -1.01 17.89 -4.15
C TRP A 10 0.27 17.90 -4.99
N GLU A 11 0.19 17.53 -6.26
CA GLU A 11 1.36 17.53 -7.16
C GLU A 11 2.04 18.91 -7.23
N ASN A 12 1.25 19.98 -7.17
CA ASN A 12 1.73 21.36 -7.12
C ASN A 12 2.53 21.72 -5.86
N LEU A 13 2.47 20.91 -4.80
CA LEU A 13 3.24 21.13 -3.57
C LEU A 13 4.68 20.60 -3.68
N GLY A 14 4.96 19.70 -4.63
CA GLY A 14 6.26 19.03 -4.74
C GLY A 14 6.70 18.44 -3.40
N VAL A 15 7.93 18.79 -2.96
CA VAL A 15 8.49 18.33 -1.68
C VAL A 15 7.66 18.79 -0.47
N PHE A 16 6.86 19.87 -0.57
CA PHE A 16 6.01 20.33 0.52
C PHE A 16 4.76 19.46 0.75
N LYS A 17 4.51 18.44 -0.08
CA LYS A 17 3.39 17.51 0.12
C LYS A 17 3.35 16.87 1.51
N TYR A 18 4.51 16.69 2.16
CA TYR A 18 4.59 16.12 3.51
C TYR A 18 3.97 17.02 4.60
N LEU A 19 3.75 18.31 4.33
CA LEU A 19 2.99 19.19 5.22
C LEU A 19 1.55 18.72 5.42
N LEU A 20 1.02 17.86 4.54
CA LEU A 20 -0.30 17.25 4.69
C LEU A 20 -0.40 16.30 5.89
N TYR A 21 0.73 15.80 6.42
CA TYR A 21 0.77 15.09 7.71
C TYR A 21 0.71 16.05 8.92
N GLY A 22 0.95 17.34 8.69
CA GLY A 22 1.06 18.38 9.71
C GLY A 22 -0.10 18.41 10.70
N PRO A 23 -1.37 18.36 10.27
CA PRO A 23 -2.51 18.33 11.19
C PRO A 23 -2.50 17.14 12.15
N LEU A 24 -2.13 15.94 11.66
CA LEU A 24 -2.04 14.74 12.50
C LEU A 24 -0.90 14.87 13.52
N ALA A 25 0.27 15.32 13.06
CA ALA A 25 1.42 15.52 13.93
C ALA A 25 1.17 16.61 14.98
N ALA A 26 0.52 17.71 14.59
CA ALA A 26 0.15 18.80 15.49
C ALA A 26 -0.83 18.31 16.57
N LYS A 27 -1.82 17.48 16.22
CA LYS A 27 -2.78 16.92 17.19
C LYS A 27 -2.06 16.05 18.23
N VAL A 28 -1.16 15.17 17.79
CA VAL A 28 -0.36 14.32 18.68
C VAL A 28 0.53 15.15 19.59
N LEU A 29 1.26 16.12 19.04
CA LEU A 29 2.15 16.99 19.81
C LEU A 29 1.36 17.84 20.82
N TYR A 30 0.21 18.38 20.41
CA TYR A 30 -0.64 19.17 21.28
C TYR A 30 -1.12 18.34 22.48
N SER A 31 -1.70 17.15 22.24
CA SER A 31 -2.15 16.27 23.31
C SER A 31 -0.99 15.81 24.20
N TRP A 32 0.20 15.58 23.65
CA TRP A 32 1.35 15.18 24.46
C TRP A 32 1.91 16.31 25.35
N ILE A 33 1.88 17.56 24.89
CA ILE A 33 2.45 18.70 25.61
C ILE A 33 1.45 19.30 26.61
N TYR A 34 0.18 19.39 26.23
CA TYR A 34 -0.83 20.17 26.96
C TYR A 34 -1.90 19.33 27.63
N GLU A 35 -1.98 18.02 27.34
CA GLU A 35 -2.95 17.11 27.95
C GLU A 35 -2.23 16.01 28.73
N ASP A 36 -2.83 15.53 29.83
CA ASP A 36 -2.24 14.49 30.69
C ASP A 36 -2.13 13.11 30.00
N SER A 37 -2.75 12.94 28.82
CA SER A 37 -2.71 11.72 28.01
C SER A 37 -2.97 12.03 26.54
N ILE A 38 -2.46 11.19 25.64
CA ILE A 38 -2.73 11.29 24.20
C ILE A 38 -4.18 10.88 23.96
N LYS A 39 -5.09 11.85 23.84
CA LYS A 39 -6.52 11.58 23.61
C LYS A 39 -6.80 10.98 22.24
N ASP A 40 -6.10 11.44 21.20
CA ASP A 40 -6.25 10.95 19.82
C ASP A 40 -5.13 9.97 19.45
N LEU A 41 -5.14 8.81 20.09
CA LEU A 41 -4.12 7.78 19.88
C LEU A 41 -4.07 7.33 18.41
N TRP A 42 -5.18 7.38 17.68
CA TRP A 42 -5.22 7.05 16.26
C TRP A 42 -4.43 7.99 15.36
N CYS A 43 -4.30 9.28 15.70
CA CYS A 43 -3.41 10.18 14.95
C CYS A 43 -1.96 9.69 15.04
N LEU A 44 -1.53 9.22 16.21
CA LEU A 44 -0.21 8.62 16.37
C LEU A 44 -0.12 7.28 15.61
N HIS A 45 -1.12 6.40 15.72
CA HIS A 45 -1.12 5.13 14.99
C HIS A 45 -1.02 5.32 13.48
N ILE A 46 -1.75 6.27 12.90
CA ILE A 46 -1.69 6.57 11.46
C ILE A 46 -0.28 7.00 11.06
N LEU A 47 0.36 7.90 11.81
CA LEU A 47 1.74 8.34 11.52
C LEU A 47 2.73 7.17 11.62
N VAL A 48 2.62 6.33 12.65
CA VAL A 48 3.47 5.14 12.81
C VAL A 48 3.24 4.14 11.69
N ILE A 49 1.99 3.90 11.28
CA ILE A 49 1.65 3.02 10.14
C ILE A 49 2.29 3.59 8.87
N CYS A 50 2.15 4.89 8.58
CA CYS A 50 2.79 5.51 7.41
C CYS A 50 4.31 5.34 7.40
N ALA A 51 4.96 5.56 8.54
CA ALA A 51 6.40 5.34 8.68
C ALA A 51 6.80 3.87 8.44
N LEU A 52 6.03 2.93 9.01
CA LEU A 52 6.26 1.49 8.84
C LEU A 52 6.07 1.05 7.37
N ARG A 53 5.04 1.56 6.71
CA ARG A 53 4.78 1.29 5.28
C ARG A 53 5.90 1.83 4.40
N GLY A 54 6.36 3.04 4.67
CA GLY A 54 7.53 3.62 4.01
C GLY A 54 8.79 2.79 4.24
N LEU A 55 9.01 2.33 5.47
CA LEU A 55 10.12 1.45 5.83
C LEU A 55 10.08 0.11 5.08
N ILE A 56 8.90 -0.51 4.93
CA ILE A 56 8.75 -1.76 4.16
C ILE A 56 9.24 -1.58 2.71
N HIS A 57 8.80 -0.51 2.04
CA HIS A 57 9.22 -0.22 0.66
C HIS A 57 10.72 0.06 0.59
N GLN A 58 11.25 0.84 1.54
CA GLN A 58 12.68 1.14 1.61
C GLN A 58 13.53 -0.11 1.84
N LEU A 59 13.11 -1.02 2.74
CA LEU A 59 13.80 -2.28 3.00
C LEU A 59 13.78 -3.19 1.76
N TRP A 60 12.64 -3.29 1.07
CA TRP A 60 12.53 -4.02 -0.19
C TRP A 60 13.40 -3.43 -1.29
N ASN A 61 13.46 -2.10 -1.40
CA ASN A 61 14.36 -1.40 -2.33
C ASN A 61 15.82 -1.72 -2.00
N SER A 62 16.24 -1.59 -0.73
CA SER A 62 17.59 -1.92 -0.29
C SER A 62 17.95 -3.38 -0.57
N TYR A 63 17.04 -4.33 -0.31
CA TYR A 63 17.23 -5.73 -0.66
C TYR A 63 17.39 -5.92 -2.18
N SER A 64 16.46 -5.38 -2.97
CA SER A 64 16.42 -5.55 -4.43
C SER A 64 17.65 -4.98 -5.14
N THR A 65 18.18 -3.86 -4.64
CA THR A 65 19.33 -3.16 -5.21
C THR A 65 20.69 -3.66 -4.70
N THR A 66 20.71 -4.45 -3.63
CA THR A 66 21.96 -5.03 -3.10
C THR A 66 22.38 -6.24 -3.94
N LEU A 67 23.15 -5.99 -5.00
CA LEU A 67 23.61 -7.03 -5.93
C LEU A 67 24.39 -8.18 -5.27
N PHE A 68 25.08 -7.92 -4.15
CA PHE A 68 25.72 -8.98 -3.38
C PHE A 68 24.73 -10.09 -2.96
N LEU A 69 23.48 -9.72 -2.66
CA LEU A 69 22.42 -10.66 -2.28
C LEU A 69 21.64 -11.18 -3.48
N THR A 70 21.40 -10.34 -4.49
CA THR A 70 20.36 -10.59 -5.49
C THR A 70 20.87 -10.93 -6.89
N ARG A 71 22.15 -10.73 -7.21
CA ARG A 71 22.70 -10.82 -8.58
C ARG A 71 22.28 -12.09 -9.34
N ASN A 72 22.33 -13.25 -8.70
CA ASN A 72 22.04 -14.54 -9.33
C ASN A 72 20.53 -14.87 -9.40
N ARG A 73 19.68 -14.03 -8.83
CA ARG A 73 18.22 -14.20 -8.75
C ARG A 73 17.46 -13.09 -9.49
N ARG A 74 18.16 -12.21 -10.21
CA ARG A 74 17.52 -11.13 -10.95
C ARG A 74 16.72 -11.67 -12.12
N ILE A 75 15.45 -11.25 -12.22
CA ILE A 75 14.53 -11.69 -13.27
C ILE A 75 14.85 -10.96 -14.58
N LYS A 76 14.97 -9.63 -14.52
CA LYS A 76 15.47 -8.77 -15.61
C LYS A 76 16.89 -8.31 -15.30
N GLN A 77 17.80 -8.56 -16.25
CA GLN A 77 19.20 -8.14 -16.12
C GLN A 77 19.39 -6.62 -16.33
N GLU A 78 18.46 -5.99 -17.04
CA GLU A 78 18.37 -4.53 -17.20
C GLU A 78 18.22 -3.85 -15.83
N GLY A 79 19.03 -2.82 -15.58
CA GLY A 79 18.93 -1.99 -14.39
C GLY A 79 17.85 -0.92 -14.53
N VAL A 80 17.39 -0.38 -13.40
CA VAL A 80 16.51 0.79 -13.39
C VAL A 80 17.27 2.00 -13.94
N ASP A 81 16.73 2.68 -14.94
CA ASP A 81 17.34 3.87 -15.54
C ASP A 81 16.96 5.16 -14.80
N PHE A 82 17.68 6.25 -15.08
CA PHE A 82 17.39 7.54 -14.45
C PHE A 82 15.98 8.04 -14.76
N LYS A 83 15.44 7.75 -15.96
CA LYS A 83 14.09 8.18 -16.33
C LYS A 83 13.03 7.49 -15.50
N GLN A 84 13.19 6.21 -15.20
CA GLN A 84 12.28 5.47 -14.34
C GLN A 84 12.40 5.97 -12.88
N ILE A 85 13.61 6.22 -12.39
CA ILE A 85 13.82 6.82 -11.06
C ILE A 85 13.07 8.16 -10.94
N ASP A 86 13.19 9.02 -11.94
CA ASP A 86 12.53 10.33 -11.95
C ASP A 86 10.98 10.20 -11.98
N ARG A 87 10.44 9.23 -12.73
CA ARG A 87 8.99 8.97 -12.75
C ARG A 87 8.49 8.45 -11.40
N GLU A 88 9.23 7.52 -10.80
CA GLU A 88 8.89 6.89 -9.53
C GLU A 88 9.20 7.76 -8.31
N TRP A 89 9.71 8.99 -8.49
CA TRP A 89 10.17 9.84 -7.40
C TRP A 89 9.12 10.03 -6.29
N ASP A 90 7.87 10.24 -6.68
CA ASP A 90 6.72 10.43 -5.78
C ASP A 90 5.89 9.15 -5.56
N TRP A 91 6.53 7.97 -5.61
CA TRP A 91 5.90 6.67 -5.37
C TRP A 91 5.11 6.59 -4.07
N ASP A 92 5.44 7.41 -3.09
CA ASP A 92 4.90 7.42 -1.74
C ASP A 92 3.62 8.25 -1.57
N ASN A 93 3.13 8.91 -2.64
CA ASN A 93 1.91 9.72 -2.59
C ASN A 93 0.70 8.98 -1.99
N PHE A 94 0.57 7.67 -2.24
CA PHE A 94 -0.53 6.88 -1.67
C PHE A 94 -0.48 6.79 -0.14
N LEU A 95 0.69 6.91 0.49
CA LEU A 95 0.80 6.94 1.95
C LEU A 95 0.07 8.15 2.52
N ILE A 96 0.20 9.31 1.86
CA ILE A 96 -0.49 10.55 2.23
C ILE A 96 -1.99 10.37 2.05
N LEU A 97 -2.43 9.83 0.90
CA LEU A 97 -3.85 9.55 0.65
C LEU A 97 -4.44 8.65 1.74
N HIS A 98 -3.80 7.52 2.01
CA HIS A 98 -4.30 6.54 2.96
C HIS A 98 -4.32 7.11 4.39
N ALA A 99 -3.34 7.97 4.75
CA ALA A 99 -3.34 8.66 6.03
C ALA A 99 -4.52 9.62 6.19
N LEU A 100 -4.80 10.42 5.16
CA LEU A 100 -5.93 11.35 5.15
C LEU A 100 -7.26 10.59 5.21
N LEU A 101 -7.40 9.51 4.44
CA LEU A 101 -8.59 8.65 4.47
C LEU A 101 -8.77 7.97 5.83
N ALA A 102 -7.69 7.45 6.43
CA ALA A 102 -7.73 6.84 7.75
C ALA A 102 -8.11 7.86 8.83
N TYR A 103 -7.59 9.08 8.76
CA TYR A 103 -7.97 10.15 9.67
C TYR A 103 -9.44 10.53 9.50
N MET A 104 -9.93 10.68 8.27
CA MET A 104 -11.36 10.91 8.01
C MET A 104 -12.22 9.76 8.54
N ALA A 105 -11.77 8.51 8.42
CA ALA A 105 -12.48 7.37 9.00
C ALA A 105 -12.57 7.46 10.54
N CYS A 106 -11.50 7.89 11.22
CA CYS A 106 -11.53 8.12 12.67
C CYS A 106 -12.54 9.21 13.05
N LEU A 107 -12.66 10.27 12.25
CA LEU A 107 -13.66 11.33 12.48
C LEU A 107 -15.11 10.87 12.25
N ILE A 108 -15.33 9.99 11.28
CA ILE A 108 -16.66 9.51 10.89
C ILE A 108 -17.13 8.37 11.81
N PHE A 109 -16.20 7.53 12.28
CA PHE A 109 -16.49 6.31 13.02
C PHE A 109 -15.80 6.33 14.39
N PRO A 110 -16.45 6.91 15.42
CA PRO A 110 -15.92 6.93 16.79
C PRO A 110 -15.64 5.54 17.38
N SER A 111 -16.29 4.49 16.85
CA SER A 111 -16.05 3.11 17.25
C SER A 111 -14.61 2.62 17.01
N LEU A 112 -13.81 3.37 16.23
CA LEU A 112 -12.40 3.06 16.03
C LEU A 112 -11.56 3.35 17.28
N ASP A 113 -11.94 4.29 18.13
CA ASP A 113 -11.17 4.70 19.32
C ASP A 113 -11.08 3.58 20.37
N ASP A 114 -12.09 2.70 20.41
CA ASP A 114 -12.19 1.59 21.36
C ASP A 114 -11.72 0.24 20.81
N LEU A 115 -10.92 0.22 19.74
CA LEU A 115 -10.42 -1.02 19.17
C LEU A 115 -9.47 -1.74 20.14
N PRO A 116 -9.72 -3.03 20.46
CA PRO A 116 -8.81 -3.80 21.29
C PRO A 116 -7.46 -3.95 20.58
N LEU A 117 -6.38 -4.09 21.35
CA LEU A 117 -5.06 -4.31 20.76
C LEU A 117 -5.01 -5.58 19.91
N TRP A 118 -5.70 -6.65 20.34
CA TRP A 118 -5.65 -7.97 19.71
C TRP A 118 -7.04 -8.63 19.67
N ASN A 119 -7.45 -9.11 18.49
CA ASN A 119 -8.62 -9.95 18.33
C ASN A 119 -8.41 -10.95 17.18
N PRO A 120 -8.23 -12.25 17.45
CA PRO A 120 -7.95 -13.24 16.40
C PRO A 120 -9.12 -13.45 15.44
N LYS A 121 -10.36 -13.18 15.87
CA LYS A 121 -11.54 -13.24 14.98
C LYS A 121 -11.45 -12.19 13.87
N GLY A 122 -10.82 -11.05 14.16
CA GLY A 122 -10.57 -10.00 13.18
C GLY A 122 -9.73 -10.51 12.02
N PHE A 123 -8.61 -11.19 12.31
CA PHE A 123 -7.76 -11.76 11.27
C PHE A 123 -8.47 -12.81 10.41
N ILE A 124 -9.31 -13.65 11.02
CA ILE A 124 -10.07 -14.67 10.28
C ILE A 124 -11.09 -14.03 9.34
N THR A 125 -11.88 -13.08 9.85
CA THR A 125 -12.89 -12.37 9.05
C THR A 125 -12.27 -11.49 7.98
N LEU A 126 -11.15 -10.83 8.30
CA LEU A 126 -10.36 -10.06 7.36
C LEU A 126 -9.83 -10.92 6.23
N LEU A 127 -9.23 -12.08 6.53
CA LEU A 127 -8.73 -12.99 5.50
C LEU A 127 -9.86 -13.49 4.61
N PHE A 128 -10.99 -13.87 5.21
CA PHE A 128 -12.16 -14.31 4.46
C PHE A 128 -12.66 -13.21 3.51
N LEU A 129 -12.84 -11.98 4.00
CA LEU A 129 -13.26 -10.84 3.18
C LEU A 129 -12.21 -10.46 2.13
N HIS A 130 -10.92 -10.58 2.44
CA HIS A 130 -9.85 -10.33 1.49
C HIS A 130 -9.95 -11.27 0.29
N VAL A 131 -10.00 -12.58 0.55
CA VAL A 131 -10.03 -13.61 -0.50
C VAL A 131 -11.35 -13.59 -1.27
N THR A 132 -12.49 -13.39 -0.57
CA THR A 132 -13.81 -13.50 -1.21
C THR A 132 -14.30 -12.21 -1.86
N VAL A 133 -13.80 -11.05 -1.44
CA VAL A 133 -14.28 -9.74 -1.92
C VAL A 133 -13.14 -8.92 -2.52
N SER A 134 -12.07 -8.66 -1.77
CA SER A 134 -11.00 -7.78 -2.23
C SER A 134 -10.22 -8.32 -3.41
N GLU A 135 -9.85 -9.60 -3.41
CA GLU A 135 -9.08 -10.22 -4.50
C GLU A 135 -9.86 -10.21 -5.82
N PRO A 136 -11.13 -10.68 -5.89
CA PRO A 136 -11.94 -10.54 -7.10
C PRO A 136 -12.09 -9.09 -7.55
N LEU A 137 -12.38 -8.17 -6.62
CA LEU A 137 -12.54 -6.75 -6.93
C LEU A 137 -11.25 -6.17 -7.54
N TYR A 138 -10.10 -6.45 -6.93
CA TYR A 138 -8.80 -6.03 -7.45
C TYR A 138 -8.54 -6.62 -8.83
N TYR A 139 -8.79 -7.92 -9.03
CA TYR A 139 -8.61 -8.58 -10.32
C TYR A 139 -9.42 -7.90 -11.43
N TRP A 140 -10.73 -7.69 -11.21
CA TRP A 140 -11.59 -7.06 -12.21
C TRP A 140 -11.19 -5.61 -12.47
N ALA A 141 -10.96 -4.82 -11.42
CA ALA A 141 -10.53 -3.43 -11.56
C ALA A 141 -9.21 -3.32 -12.34
N HIS A 142 -8.21 -4.09 -11.95
CA HIS A 142 -6.92 -4.13 -12.64
C HIS A 142 -7.08 -4.56 -14.09
N ARG A 143 -7.90 -5.58 -14.37
CA ARG A 143 -8.21 -6.02 -15.74
C ARG A 143 -8.82 -4.89 -16.58
N TYR A 144 -9.77 -4.13 -16.04
CA TYR A 144 -10.35 -2.98 -16.75
C TYR A 144 -9.34 -1.84 -16.97
N PHE A 145 -8.40 -1.63 -16.04
CA PHE A 145 -7.30 -0.69 -16.24
C PHE A 145 -6.37 -1.07 -17.40
N HIS A 146 -6.34 -2.33 -17.82
CA HIS A 146 -5.63 -2.77 -19.02
C HIS A 146 -6.43 -2.55 -20.33
N GLU A 147 -7.63 -1.97 -20.27
CA GLU A 147 -8.49 -1.78 -21.44
C GLU A 147 -8.44 -0.33 -21.96
N GLY A 148 -8.21 -0.19 -23.28
CA GLY A 148 -8.44 1.01 -24.09
C GLY A 148 -8.17 2.33 -23.39
N TYR A 149 -9.25 3.05 -23.06
CA TYR A 149 -9.18 4.38 -22.44
C TYR A 149 -8.50 4.38 -21.07
N LEU A 150 -8.82 3.42 -20.21
CA LEU A 150 -8.29 3.37 -18.84
C LEU A 150 -6.79 3.07 -18.85
N PHE A 151 -6.35 2.22 -19.78
CA PHE A 151 -4.92 1.97 -19.96
C PHE A 151 -4.20 3.25 -20.36
N THR A 152 -4.64 3.91 -21.44
CA THR A 152 -3.94 5.09 -21.98
C THR A 152 -3.86 6.27 -21.00
N HIS A 153 -4.87 6.45 -20.13
CA HIS A 153 -4.97 7.64 -19.30
C HIS A 153 -4.61 7.42 -17.82
N TYR A 154 -4.63 6.16 -17.35
CA TYR A 154 -4.38 5.84 -15.95
C TYR A 154 -3.29 4.79 -15.80
N HIS A 155 -3.42 3.63 -16.44
CA HIS A 155 -2.52 2.50 -16.15
C HIS A 155 -1.20 2.52 -16.92
N SER A 156 -1.11 3.26 -18.03
CA SER A 156 0.13 3.35 -18.84
C SER A 156 1.27 4.00 -18.08
N LEU A 157 0.97 4.86 -17.10
CA LEU A 157 1.97 5.46 -16.21
C LEU A 157 2.72 4.35 -15.45
N HIS A 158 1.96 3.46 -14.80
CA HIS A 158 2.51 2.32 -14.08
C HIS A 158 3.35 1.41 -14.99
N HIS A 159 2.87 1.12 -16.21
CA HIS A 159 3.60 0.31 -17.20
C HIS A 159 4.80 1.02 -17.84
N SER A 160 4.96 2.33 -17.65
CA SER A 160 6.15 3.05 -18.11
C SER A 160 7.41 2.72 -17.31
N SER A 161 7.25 2.07 -16.15
CA SER A 161 8.31 1.46 -15.35
C SER A 161 8.59 0.04 -15.79
N CYS A 162 9.41 -0.11 -16.83
CA CYS A 162 9.66 -1.40 -17.47
C CYS A 162 10.43 -2.38 -16.59
N VAL A 163 11.32 -1.90 -15.71
CA VAL A 163 12.06 -2.74 -14.77
C VAL A 163 11.31 -2.76 -13.46
N THR A 164 10.84 -3.93 -13.02
CA THR A 164 10.09 -4.06 -11.77
C THR A 164 10.92 -3.53 -10.59
N HIS A 165 10.40 -2.59 -9.82
CA HIS A 165 11.07 -2.05 -8.66
C HIS A 165 10.08 -1.91 -7.50
N PRO A 166 10.49 -2.08 -6.22
CA PRO A 166 9.54 -1.98 -5.10
C PRO A 166 8.79 -0.64 -5.04
N TYR A 167 9.38 0.46 -5.53
CA TYR A 167 8.68 1.74 -5.64
C TYR A 167 7.67 1.79 -6.79
N THR A 168 7.83 0.98 -7.83
CA THR A 168 6.79 0.79 -8.87
C THR A 168 5.46 0.32 -8.26
N ALA A 169 5.49 -0.41 -7.14
CA ALA A 169 4.28 -0.83 -6.44
C ALA A 169 3.43 0.38 -5.97
N GLY A 170 4.07 1.47 -5.55
CA GLY A 170 3.42 2.72 -5.17
C GLY A 170 3.18 3.67 -6.34
N HIS A 171 3.88 3.48 -7.46
CA HIS A 171 3.81 4.36 -8.62
C HIS A 171 2.58 4.06 -9.51
N ALA A 172 1.51 4.81 -9.30
CA ALA A 172 0.27 4.75 -10.06
C ALA A 172 -0.48 6.09 -9.99
N THR A 173 -1.52 6.25 -10.81
CA THR A 173 -2.35 7.46 -10.80
C THR A 173 -3.24 7.55 -9.55
N PHE A 174 -3.78 8.75 -9.31
CA PHE A 174 -4.66 8.99 -8.17
C PHE A 174 -5.93 8.10 -8.21
N LEU A 175 -6.54 7.92 -9.38
CA LEU A 175 -7.69 7.03 -9.57
C LEU A 175 -7.36 5.57 -9.19
N GLU A 176 -6.24 5.04 -9.65
CA GLU A 176 -5.81 3.67 -9.32
C GLU A 176 -5.67 3.48 -7.81
N HIS A 177 -5.08 4.47 -7.12
CA HIS A 177 -4.95 4.42 -5.66
C HIS A 177 -6.27 4.61 -4.92
N LEU A 178 -7.23 5.39 -5.42
CA LEU A 178 -8.58 5.43 -4.86
C LEU A 178 -9.26 4.06 -4.91
N ILE A 179 -9.11 3.33 -6.02
CA ILE A 179 -9.63 1.96 -6.12
C ILE A 179 -8.87 1.02 -5.19
N LEU A 180 -7.55 1.16 -5.08
CA LEU A 180 -6.76 0.37 -4.15
C LEU A 180 -7.13 0.65 -2.68
N CYS A 181 -7.48 1.89 -2.34
CA CYS A 181 -8.02 2.25 -1.02
C CYS A 181 -9.29 1.44 -0.71
N VAL A 182 -10.19 1.28 -1.69
CA VAL A 182 -11.40 0.48 -1.53
C VAL A 182 -11.05 -1.00 -1.33
N VAL A 183 -10.14 -1.54 -2.17
CA VAL A 183 -9.68 -2.94 -2.10
C VAL A 183 -9.11 -3.28 -0.71
N ILE A 184 -8.28 -2.40 -0.14
CA ILE A 184 -7.71 -2.58 1.20
C ILE A 184 -8.76 -2.28 2.28
N GLY A 185 -9.59 -1.26 2.06
CA GLY A 185 -10.56 -0.76 3.04
C GLY A 185 -11.68 -1.74 3.36
N ILE A 186 -12.24 -2.44 2.36
CA ILE A 186 -13.37 -3.37 2.53
C ILE A 186 -13.14 -4.42 3.64
N PRO A 187 -12.05 -5.21 3.63
CA PRO A 187 -11.86 -6.28 4.61
C PRO A 187 -11.55 -5.73 6.00
N MET A 188 -10.85 -4.59 6.11
CA MET A 188 -10.66 -3.91 7.40
C MET A 188 -11.99 -3.40 7.96
N ALA A 189 -12.72 -2.61 7.16
CA ALA A 189 -14.00 -2.01 7.56
C ALA A 189 -15.03 -3.09 7.88
N GLY A 190 -15.16 -4.13 7.04
CA GLY A 190 -16.08 -5.24 7.27
C GLY A 190 -15.78 -5.98 8.58
N SER A 191 -14.51 -6.25 8.88
CA SER A 191 -14.11 -6.91 10.14
C SER A 191 -14.40 -6.03 11.36
N ILE A 192 -14.17 -4.72 11.25
CA ILE A 192 -14.49 -3.74 12.30
C ILE A 192 -16.01 -3.64 12.51
N MET A 193 -16.79 -3.53 11.44
CA MET A 193 -18.26 -3.45 11.48
C MET A 193 -18.91 -4.71 12.05
N MET A 194 -18.27 -5.87 11.88
CA MET A 194 -18.69 -7.13 12.51
C MET A 194 -18.32 -7.23 14.01
N GLY A 195 -17.66 -6.20 14.57
CA GLY A 195 -17.21 -6.20 15.97
C GLY A 195 -15.96 -7.03 16.23
N TYR A 196 -15.21 -7.39 15.17
CA TYR A 196 -14.00 -8.21 15.28
C TYR A 196 -12.70 -7.44 15.06
N GLY A 197 -12.76 -6.13 14.83
CA GLY A 197 -11.59 -5.28 14.62
C GLY A 197 -10.60 -5.31 15.78
N SER A 198 -9.33 -5.08 15.48
CA SER A 198 -8.27 -4.80 16.46
C SER A 198 -7.19 -3.91 15.86
N THR A 199 -6.45 -3.20 16.71
CA THR A 199 -5.31 -2.38 16.27
C THR A 199 -4.25 -3.24 15.59
N SER A 200 -3.91 -4.42 16.15
CA SER A 200 -2.97 -5.36 15.52
C SER A 200 -3.40 -5.82 14.13
N MET A 201 -4.70 -5.97 13.88
CA MET A 201 -5.24 -6.38 12.59
C MET A 201 -5.01 -5.30 11.53
N VAL A 202 -5.25 -4.03 11.87
CA VAL A 202 -5.01 -2.90 10.97
C VAL A 202 -3.52 -2.82 10.60
N TYR A 203 -2.62 -2.86 11.60
CA TYR A 203 -1.17 -2.87 11.36
C TYR A 203 -0.75 -4.06 10.51
N GLY A 204 -1.11 -5.28 10.94
CA GLY A 204 -0.69 -6.51 10.30
C GLY A 204 -1.16 -6.60 8.85
N TYR A 205 -2.42 -6.25 8.57
CA TYR A 205 -2.96 -6.32 7.22
C TYR A 205 -2.33 -5.30 6.28
N VAL A 206 -2.23 -4.03 6.70
CA VAL A 206 -1.65 -2.98 5.84
C VAL A 206 -0.16 -3.25 5.58
N SER A 207 0.59 -3.70 6.59
CA SER A 207 1.99 -4.11 6.41
C SER A 207 2.14 -5.33 5.51
N ALA A 208 1.31 -6.36 5.69
CA ALA A 208 1.34 -7.55 4.83
C ALA A 208 0.99 -7.21 3.38
N PHE A 209 0.00 -6.33 3.16
CA PHE A 209 -0.40 -5.89 1.83
C PHE A 209 0.74 -5.19 1.10
N ASP A 210 1.39 -4.21 1.74
CA ASP A 210 2.54 -3.51 1.17
C ASP A 210 3.73 -4.45 0.94
N PHE A 211 3.99 -5.36 1.88
CA PHE A 211 5.06 -6.34 1.75
C PHE A 211 4.86 -7.23 0.52
N LEU A 212 3.64 -7.76 0.32
CA LEU A 212 3.30 -8.62 -0.82
C LEU A 212 3.34 -7.85 -2.13
N ARG A 213 2.89 -6.58 -2.17
CA ARG A 213 3.01 -5.76 -3.38
C ARG A 213 4.46 -5.46 -3.73
N CYS A 214 5.30 -5.12 -2.74
CA CYS A 214 6.73 -4.92 -2.96
C CYS A 214 7.42 -6.21 -3.43
N LEU A 215 7.07 -7.36 -2.85
CA LEU A 215 7.55 -8.67 -3.28
C LEU A 215 7.27 -8.90 -4.77
N GLY A 216 6.02 -8.74 -5.21
CA GLY A 216 5.66 -8.98 -6.61
C GLY A 216 6.14 -7.92 -7.60
N HIS A 217 6.54 -6.74 -7.13
CA HIS A 217 7.22 -5.72 -7.95
C HIS A 217 8.74 -5.75 -7.78
N SER A 218 9.30 -6.70 -7.02
CA SER A 218 10.76 -6.81 -6.89
C SER A 218 11.34 -7.46 -8.15
N ASN A 219 12.46 -6.96 -8.67
CA ASN A 219 13.18 -7.61 -9.79
C ASN A 219 14.02 -8.81 -9.31
N VAL A 220 13.52 -9.59 -8.35
CA VAL A 220 14.26 -10.65 -7.67
C VAL A 220 13.38 -11.87 -7.49
N GLU A 221 13.84 -13.04 -7.93
CA GLU A 221 13.23 -14.32 -7.60
C GLU A 221 13.44 -14.63 -6.11
N VAL A 222 12.35 -14.51 -5.35
CA VAL A 222 12.34 -14.84 -3.91
C VAL A 222 11.94 -16.29 -3.68
N VAL A 223 10.94 -16.78 -4.43
CA VAL A 223 10.48 -18.17 -4.39
C VAL A 223 10.97 -18.88 -5.65
N PRO A 224 11.79 -19.94 -5.53
CA PRO A 224 12.31 -20.66 -6.70
C PRO A 224 11.19 -21.30 -7.52
N HIS A 225 11.30 -21.23 -8.85
CA HIS A 225 10.30 -21.81 -9.77
C HIS A 225 10.03 -23.31 -9.53
N GLU A 226 10.99 -24.07 -9.00
CA GLU A 226 10.82 -25.49 -8.68
C GLU A 226 9.72 -25.75 -7.64
N VAL A 227 9.48 -24.79 -6.74
CA VAL A 227 8.39 -24.87 -5.76
C VAL A 227 7.05 -24.95 -6.48
N PHE A 228 6.84 -24.11 -7.49
CA PHE A 228 5.62 -24.09 -8.29
C PHE A 228 5.49 -25.28 -9.24
N ASN A 229 6.60 -25.86 -9.67
CA ASN A 229 6.57 -27.10 -10.45
C ASN A 229 6.13 -28.30 -9.59
N LYS A 230 6.58 -28.36 -8.32
CA LYS A 230 6.20 -29.42 -7.38
C LYS A 230 4.81 -29.24 -6.80
N LEU A 231 4.41 -27.99 -6.54
CA LEU A 231 3.14 -27.62 -5.93
C LEU A 231 2.44 -26.54 -6.76
N PRO A 232 1.85 -26.88 -7.93
CA PRO A 232 1.28 -25.90 -8.86
C PRO A 232 0.17 -25.04 -8.26
N PHE A 233 -0.57 -25.57 -7.29
CA PHE A 233 -1.65 -24.83 -6.63
C PHE A 233 -1.14 -23.60 -5.86
N LEU A 234 0.12 -23.55 -5.46
CA LEU A 234 0.70 -22.39 -4.75
C LEU A 234 0.70 -21.12 -5.60
N LYS A 235 0.62 -21.23 -6.94
CA LYS A 235 0.50 -20.06 -7.84
C LYS A 235 -0.77 -19.24 -7.57
N TYR A 236 -1.79 -19.85 -6.97
CA TYR A 236 -3.04 -19.17 -6.62
C TYR A 236 -3.00 -18.52 -5.23
N PHE A 237 -1.97 -18.78 -4.43
CA PHE A 237 -1.85 -18.29 -3.05
C PHE A 237 -0.64 -17.37 -2.83
N LEU A 238 0.41 -17.52 -3.64
CA LEU A 238 1.64 -16.75 -3.53
C LEU A 238 1.76 -15.82 -4.74
N TYR A 239 1.70 -14.52 -4.48
CA TYR A 239 2.04 -13.50 -5.45
C TYR A 239 3.56 -13.33 -5.49
N THR A 240 4.17 -13.67 -6.63
CA THR A 240 5.62 -13.57 -6.88
C THR A 240 5.89 -12.68 -8.09
N PRO A 241 7.11 -12.12 -8.19
CA PRO A 241 7.52 -11.35 -9.36
C PRO A 241 7.83 -12.24 -10.60
N THR A 242 7.92 -13.56 -10.39
CA THR A 242 8.10 -14.60 -11.42
C THR A 242 6.80 -15.32 -11.76
#